data_AF-A0A2G9U9C7-F1
#
_entry.id   AF-A0A2G9U9C7-F1
#
_cell.length_a   1.000
_cell.length_b   1.000
_cell.length_c   1.000
_cell.angle_alpha   90.00
_cell.angle_beta   90.00
_cell.angle_gamma   90.00
#
_symmetry.space_group_name_H-M   'P 1'
#
loop_
_entity.id
_entity.type
_entity.pdbx_description
1 polymer ?
#
loop_
_entity_poly.entity_id
_entity_poly.type
_entity_poly.pdbx_seq_one_letter_code
_entity_poly.pdbx_strand_id
1 'polypeptide(L)'
;MRGRDHGLPSYVAHRKFCGLSRPLSFEDLTGEMPPSAIDALRSVYELVEDVDLFTGILSEIPMKATMVDVLLNESSSKKGPGPGIPQLDNSF
;
A
#
# COMPACT_ATOMS: atom_id res chain seq x y z
N MET A 1 -26.36 -9.01 -14.22
CA MET A 1 -26.73 -8.44 -12.90
C MET A 1 -26.98 -9.56 -11.90
N ARG A 2 -25.94 -10.09 -11.25
CA ARG A 2 -26.05 -11.10 -10.18
C ARG A 2 -24.84 -10.93 -9.25
N GLY A 3 -25.06 -10.38 -8.06
CA GLY A 3 -23.99 -10.20 -7.06
C GLY A 3 -24.25 -9.17 -5.96
N ARG A 4 -25.23 -8.26 -6.13
CA ARG A 4 -25.53 -7.20 -5.15
C ARG A 4 -26.68 -7.48 -4.18
N ASP A 5 -27.39 -8.60 -4.32
CA ASP A 5 -28.61 -8.83 -3.53
C ASP A 5 -28.39 -9.42 -2.13
N HIS A 6 -27.18 -9.90 -1.80
CA HIS A 6 -26.72 -10.12 -0.41
C HIS A 6 -25.19 -9.94 -0.26
N GLY A 7 -24.53 -9.34 -1.26
CA GLY A 7 -23.07 -9.33 -1.44
C GLY A 7 -22.33 -8.41 -0.47
N LEU A 8 -21.00 -8.61 -0.35
CA LEU A 8 -20.12 -7.75 0.44
C LEU A 8 -20.40 -6.27 0.11
N PRO A 9 -20.41 -5.38 1.11
CA PRO A 9 -20.66 -3.96 0.87
C PRO A 9 -19.58 -3.38 -0.06
N SER A 10 -19.83 -2.21 -0.65
CA SER A 10 -18.74 -1.49 -1.33
C SER A 10 -17.69 -1.06 -0.31
N TYR A 11 -16.47 -0.83 -0.78
CA TYR A 11 -15.39 -0.29 0.02
C TYR A 11 -15.79 1.04 0.69
N VAL A 12 -16.50 1.92 -0.03
CA VAL A 12 -16.99 3.19 0.48
C VAL A 12 -18.02 3.02 1.60
N ALA A 13 -18.93 2.04 1.45
CA ALA A 13 -19.89 1.73 2.50
C ALA A 13 -19.21 1.18 3.76
N HIS A 14 -18.16 0.37 3.60
CA HIS A 14 -17.32 -0.09 4.70
C HIS A 14 -16.58 1.06 5.40
N ARG A 15 -15.94 1.97 4.66
CA ARG A 15 -15.30 3.17 5.25
C ARG A 15 -16.28 3.97 6.09
N LYS A 16 -17.50 4.19 5.59
CA LYS A 16 -18.57 4.87 6.33
C LYS A 16 -18.98 4.12 7.60
N PHE A 17 -19.11 2.79 7.51
CA PHE A 17 -19.42 1.95 8.68
C PHE A 17 -18.33 2.05 9.76
N CYS A 18 -17.07 2.13 9.35
CA CYS A 18 -15.92 2.34 10.25
C CYS A 18 -15.74 3.79 10.72
N GLY A 19 -16.60 4.73 10.31
CA GLY A 19 -16.48 6.16 10.66
C GLY A 19 -15.33 6.89 9.96
N LEU A 20 -14.77 6.30 8.90
CA LEU A 20 -13.73 6.91 8.07
C LEU A 20 -14.32 7.88 7.04
N SER A 21 -13.45 8.69 6.43
CA SER A 21 -13.83 9.58 5.32
C SER A 21 -14.48 8.79 4.19
N ARG A 22 -15.56 9.35 3.63
CA ARG A 22 -16.23 8.81 2.44
C ARG A 22 -15.59 9.43 1.19
N PRO A 23 -14.78 8.69 0.41
CA PRO A 23 -14.26 9.21 -0.84
C PRO A 23 -15.39 9.38 -1.86
N LEU A 24 -15.35 10.48 -2.61
CA LEU A 24 -16.28 10.82 -3.68
C LEU A 24 -15.61 10.70 -5.06
N SER A 25 -14.27 10.71 -5.11
CA SER A 25 -13.49 10.42 -6.30
C SER A 25 -12.29 9.51 -5.98
N PHE A 26 -11.59 9.02 -7.02
CA PHE A 26 -10.38 8.22 -6.84
C PHE A 26 -9.24 9.03 -6.21
N GLU A 27 -9.21 10.35 -6.45
CA GLU A 27 -8.21 11.27 -5.88
C GLU A 27 -8.34 11.36 -4.36
N ASP A 28 -9.55 11.21 -3.81
CA ASP A 28 -9.79 11.22 -2.36
C ASP A 28 -9.16 10.02 -1.64
N LEU A 29 -8.72 8.99 -2.39
CA LEU A 29 -7.98 7.84 -1.84
C LEU A 29 -6.49 8.13 -1.67
N THR A 30 -6.01 9.31 -2.08
CA THR A 30 -4.62 9.72 -1.89
C THR A 30 -4.25 9.74 -0.41
N GLY A 31 -3.19 9.03 -0.05
CA GLY A 31 -2.75 8.88 1.35
C GLY A 31 -3.40 7.70 2.08
N GLU A 32 -4.49 7.15 1.56
CA GLU A 32 -5.10 5.90 2.02
C GLU A 32 -4.59 4.71 1.20
N MET A 33 -4.27 4.94 -0.08
CA MET A 33 -3.78 3.94 -1.04
C MET A 33 -2.53 4.46 -1.78
N PRO A 34 -1.61 3.58 -2.23
CA PRO A 34 -0.50 4.00 -3.07
C PRO A 34 -1.01 4.47 -4.45
N PRO A 35 -0.36 5.44 -5.11
CA PRO A 35 -0.82 5.99 -6.39
C PRO A 35 -1.04 4.92 -7.47
N SER A 36 -0.18 3.91 -7.53
CA SER A 36 -0.31 2.79 -8.48
C SER A 36 -1.58 1.97 -8.28
N ALA A 37 -2.04 1.81 -7.03
CA ALA A 37 -3.31 1.13 -6.75
C ALA A 37 -4.51 1.99 -7.15
N ILE A 38 -4.44 3.31 -6.89
CA ILE A 38 -5.47 4.26 -7.31
C ILE A 38 -5.62 4.25 -8.84
N ASP A 39 -4.51 4.27 -9.59
CA ASP A 39 -4.52 4.20 -11.05
C ASP A 39 -5.06 2.86 -11.56
N ALA A 40 -4.71 1.75 -10.90
CA ALA A 40 -5.26 0.43 -11.23
C ALA A 40 -6.78 0.39 -11.00
N LEU A 41 -7.28 0.91 -9.87
CA LEU A 41 -8.71 1.00 -9.57
C LEU A 41 -9.45 1.85 -10.60
N ARG A 42 -8.90 3.01 -10.97
CA ARG A 42 -9.47 3.89 -12.01
C ARG A 42 -9.57 3.22 -13.37
N SER A 43 -8.71 2.25 -13.67
CA SER A 43 -8.74 1.50 -14.94
C SER A 43 -9.83 0.43 -15.00
N VAL A 44 -10.34 -0.03 -13.85
CA VAL A 44 -11.30 -1.14 -13.75
C VAL A 44 -12.70 -0.67 -13.36
N TYR A 45 -12.80 0.36 -12.52
CA TYR A 45 -14.06 0.87 -11.99
C TYR A 45 -14.36 2.26 -12.56
N GLU A 46 -15.62 2.50 -12.93
CA GLU A 46 -16.07 3.81 -13.41
C GLU A 46 -16.16 4.83 -12.27
N LEU A 47 -16.67 4.41 -11.10
CA LEU A 47 -16.85 5.24 -9.92
C LEU A 47 -16.16 4.62 -8.71
N VAL A 48 -15.67 5.46 -7.79
CA VAL A 48 -15.03 5.01 -6.54
C VAL A 48 -16.01 4.23 -5.64
N GLU A 49 -17.31 4.52 -5.74
CA GLU A 49 -18.36 3.84 -4.97
C GLU A 49 -18.65 2.41 -5.44
N ASP A 50 -18.23 2.06 -6.65
CA ASP A 50 -18.36 0.70 -7.21
C ASP A 50 -17.21 -0.22 -6.78
N VAL A 51 -16.15 0.31 -6.14
CA VAL A 51 -15.03 -0.50 -5.67
C VAL A 51 -15.52 -1.50 -4.63
N ASP A 52 -15.28 -2.78 -4.91
CA ASP A 52 -15.64 -3.88 -4.02
C ASP A 52 -14.80 -3.82 -2.74
N LEU A 53 -15.41 -4.20 -1.60
CA LEU A 53 -14.73 -4.15 -0.30
C LEU A 53 -13.38 -4.87 -0.30
N PHE A 54 -13.32 -6.07 -0.86
CA PHE A 54 -12.11 -6.89 -0.84
C PHE A 54 -10.96 -6.22 -1.61
N THR A 55 -11.24 -5.73 -2.81
CA THR A 55 -10.28 -5.00 -3.64
C THR A 55 -9.82 -3.72 -2.93
N GLY A 56 -10.74 -2.98 -2.32
CA GLY A 56 -10.45 -1.76 -1.57
C GLY A 56 -9.50 -2.02 -0.39
N ILE A 57 -9.80 -3.00 0.47
CA ILE A 57 -8.96 -3.35 1.62
C ILE A 57 -7.55 -3.76 1.19
N LEU A 58 -7.41 -4.57 0.13
CA LEU A 58 -6.09 -4.99 -0.37
C LEU A 58 -5.27 -3.85 -0.98
N SER A 59 -5.94 -2.77 -1.38
CA SER A 59 -5.32 -1.60 -2.00
C SER A 59 -4.90 -0.55 -0.97
N GLU A 60 -5.32 -0.67 0.30
CA GLU A 60 -4.93 0.27 1.35
C GLU A 60 -3.44 0.18 1.70
N ILE A 61 -2.87 1.34 2.02
CA ILE A 61 -1.58 1.41 2.69
C ILE A 61 -1.77 0.78 4.07
N PRO A 62 -0.95 -0.20 4.47
CA PRO A 62 -1.01 -0.75 5.82
C PRO A 62 -0.84 0.40 6.82
N MET A 63 -1.87 0.69 7.62
CA MET A 63 -1.77 1.66 8.71
C MET A 63 -0.67 1.21 9.66
N LYS A 64 0.51 1.82 9.58
CA LYS A 64 1.70 1.56 10.40
C LYS A 64 1.89 0.08 10.72
N ALA A 65 2.70 -0.59 9.90
CA ALA A 65 3.38 -1.84 10.24
C ALA A 65 3.51 -2.02 11.75
N THR A 66 2.71 -2.91 12.32
CA THR A 66 2.78 -3.26 13.74
C THR A 66 4.09 -3.99 13.97
N MET A 67 5.16 -3.24 14.24
CA MET A 67 6.46 -3.63 14.82
C MET A 67 7.29 -4.73 14.14
N VAL A 68 6.71 -5.70 13.45
CA VAL A 68 7.41 -6.83 12.81
C VAL A 68 8.18 -6.37 11.57
N ASP A 69 7.63 -5.42 10.80
CA ASP A 69 8.30 -4.92 9.60
C ASP A 69 9.48 -3.98 9.93
N VAL A 70 9.35 -3.18 11.00
CA VAL A 70 10.47 -2.39 11.55
C VAL A 70 11.59 -3.30 12.05
N LEU A 71 11.25 -4.42 12.69
CA LEU A 71 12.24 -5.38 13.18
C LEU A 71 12.95 -6.17 12.07
N LEU A 72 12.30 -6.38 10.92
CA LEU A 72 12.94 -7.03 9.77
C LEU A 72 13.75 -6.05 8.91
N ASN A 73 13.38 -4.76 8.87
CA ASN A 73 14.14 -3.76 8.11
C ASN A 73 15.47 -3.37 8.78
N GLU A 74 15.57 -3.43 10.12
CA GLU A 74 16.83 -3.24 10.85
C GLU A 74 17.83 -4.40 10.66
N SER A 75 17.39 -5.55 10.13
CA SER A 75 18.23 -6.73 9.92
C SER A 75 19.03 -6.70 8.61
N SER A 76 18.74 -5.74 7.69
CA SER A 76 19.43 -5.65 6.39
C SER A 76 20.45 -4.50 6.29
N SER A 77 20.64 -3.68 7.32
CA SER A 77 21.68 -2.63 7.33
C SER A 77 22.87 -2.98 8.22
N LYS A 78 23.57 -4.08 7.91
CA LYS A 78 24.99 -4.24 8.23
C LYS A 78 25.76 -4.80 7.04
N LYS A 79 25.99 -3.97 6.02
CA LYS A 79 27.26 -4.05 5.27
C LYS A 79 28.29 -3.27 6.07
N GLY A 80 29.02 -3.97 6.94
CA GLY A 80 30.25 -3.41 7.52
C GLY A 80 31.25 -3.07 6.40
N PRO A 81 32.15 -2.09 6.60
CA PRO A 81 33.23 -1.86 5.66
C PRO A 81 34.10 -3.12 5.65
N GLY A 82 34.23 -3.77 4.49
CA GLY A 82 35.22 -4.83 4.32
C GLY A 82 36.62 -4.30 4.63
N PRO A 83 37.54 -5.13 5.17
CA PRO A 83 38.91 -4.70 5.40
C PRO A 83 39.52 -4.26 4.07
N GLY A 84 39.90 -2.98 4.01
CA GLY A 84 40.63 -2.44 2.87
C GLY A 84 41.93 -3.21 2.69
N ILE A 85 42.09 -3.81 1.52
CA ILE A 85 43.37 -4.36 1.07
C ILE A 85 44.30 -3.16 0.90
N PRO A 86 45.46 -3.07 1.58
CA PRO A 86 46.41 -2.01 1.30
C PRO A 86 46.91 -2.17 -0.14
N GLN A 87 46.78 -1.13 -0.96
CA GLN A 87 47.48 -1.09 -2.24
C GLN A 87 48.97 -1.03 -1.96
N LEU A 88 49.74 -2.00 -2.48
CA LEU A 88 51.19 -1.83 -2.61
C LEU A 88 51.44 -0.72 -3.61
N ASP A 89 52.07 0.36 -3.15
CA ASP A 89 52.72 1.31 -4.02
C ASP A 89 53.93 0.62 -4.68
N ASN A 90 53.81 0.28 -5.96
CA ASN A 90 54.98 -0.07 -6.76
C ASN A 90 55.65 1.22 -7.21
N SER A 91 56.53 1.75 -6.36
CA SER A 91 57.54 2.74 -6.74
C SER A 91 58.93 2.13 -6.53
N PHE A 92 59.41 1.39 -7.54
CA PHE A 92 60.84 1.25 -7.89
C PHE A 92 60.96 0.74 -9.32
#